data_AF-A0A1S3ZQG6-F1
#
_entry.id   AF-A0A1S3ZQG6-F1
#
_cell.length_a   1.000
_cell.length_b   1.000
_cell.length_c   1.000
_cell.angle_alpha   90.00
_cell.angle_beta   90.00
_cell.angle_gamma   90.00
#
_symmetry.space_group_name_H-M   'P 1'
#
loop_
_entity.id
_entity.type
_entity.pdbx_description
1 polymer ?
#
loop_
_entity_poly.entity_id
_entity_poly.type
_entity_poly.pdbx_seq_one_letter_code
_entity_poly.pdbx_strand_id
1 'polypeptide(L)'
;QLLDYHVKAFAKSVSVIVALRPEVRSVYTLKIVFVFGFLFLLSCWFRQTKIHNIGATLVGVDKIGNKYYERLGDEQYGRHRWVEYAQKDRYNASQVPAEWHGWLHYITDHTGDELLLLKPKRYGLEHKENFSGEGDAYIYHSKGHALNPGQRDWTRYQTWQPAKKE
;
A
#
# COMPACT_ATOMS: atom_id res chain seq x y z
N GLN A 1 16.01 -0.31 -6.72
CA GLN A 1 15.72 0.46 -7.96
C GLN A 1 16.04 1.95 -7.81
N LEU A 2 15.19 2.84 -7.28
CA LEU A 2 15.54 4.28 -7.17
C LEU A 2 16.66 4.56 -6.16
N LEU A 3 16.64 3.94 -4.97
CA LEU A 3 17.71 4.07 -3.97
C LEU A 3 19.05 3.52 -4.49
N ASP A 4 19.03 2.35 -5.16
CA ASP A 4 20.22 1.82 -5.85
C ASP A 4 20.73 2.77 -6.92
N TYR A 5 19.83 3.43 -7.65
CA TYR A 5 20.21 4.41 -8.66
C TYR A 5 20.87 5.63 -8.02
N HIS A 6 20.32 6.18 -6.93
CA HIS A 6 20.92 7.28 -6.19
C HIS A 6 22.28 6.90 -5.58
N VAL A 7 22.42 5.70 -5.03
CA VAL A 7 23.70 5.18 -4.49
C VAL A 7 24.72 4.98 -5.60
N LYS A 8 24.33 4.39 -6.74
CA LYS A 8 25.22 4.22 -7.91
C LYS A 8 25.61 5.57 -8.53
N ALA A 9 24.68 6.52 -8.60
CA ALA A 9 24.93 7.87 -9.07
C ALA A 9 25.88 8.62 -8.13
N PHE A 10 25.70 8.50 -6.80
CA PHE A 10 26.61 9.06 -5.81
C PHE A 10 28.02 8.50 -5.95
N ALA A 11 28.16 7.17 -6.02
CA ALA A 11 29.45 6.52 -6.21
C ALA A 11 30.15 7.01 -7.49
N LYS A 12 29.42 7.13 -8.60
CA LYS A 12 29.94 7.65 -9.87
C LYS A 12 30.38 9.12 -9.76
N SER A 13 29.61 9.97 -9.06
CA SER A 13 29.96 11.37 -8.81
C SER A 13 31.20 11.51 -7.92
N VAL A 14 31.34 10.66 -6.90
CA VAL A 14 32.54 10.61 -6.05
C VAL A 14 33.78 10.21 -6.85
N SER A 15 33.68 9.20 -7.73
CA SER A 15 34.79 8.80 -8.62
C SER A 15 35.23 9.95 -9.54
N VAL A 16 34.31 10.77 -10.04
CA VAL A 16 34.63 11.95 -10.85
C VAL A 16 35.36 13.01 -10.02
N ILE A 17 34.93 13.29 -8.79
CA ILE A 17 35.63 14.23 -7.89
C ILE A 17 37.05 13.77 -7.57
N VAL A 18 37.25 12.45 -7.42
CA VAL A 18 38.58 11.88 -7.18
C VAL A 18 39.52 12.14 -8.37
N ALA A 19 39.00 12.28 -9.59
CA ALA A 19 39.79 12.61 -10.77
C ALA A 19 40.03 14.13 -11.00
N LEU A 20 39.41 15.01 -10.20
CA LEU A 20 39.56 16.47 -10.34
C LEU A 20 40.82 17.01 -9.62
N ARG A 21 41.31 18.16 -10.11
CA ARG A 21 42.41 18.90 -9.47
C ARG A 21 42.08 19.27 -8.00
N PRO A 22 43.08 19.27 -7.10
CA PRO A 22 42.86 19.43 -5.65
C PRO A 22 42.16 20.74 -5.27
N GLU A 23 42.41 21.83 -6.01
CA GLU A 23 41.85 23.17 -5.74
C GLU A 23 40.33 23.24 -5.92
N VAL A 24 39.78 22.53 -6.90
CA VAL A 24 38.34 22.49 -7.18
C VAL A 24 37.62 21.41 -6.38
N ARG A 25 38.36 20.41 -5.88
CA ARG A 25 37.81 19.24 -5.18
C ARG A 25 36.91 19.63 -4.00
N SER A 26 37.33 20.61 -3.20
CA SER A 26 36.63 21.09 -2.00
C SER A 26 35.23 21.66 -2.28
N VAL A 27 35.07 22.38 -3.39
CA VAL A 27 33.78 22.98 -3.76
C VAL A 27 32.81 21.92 -4.27
N TYR A 28 33.30 20.96 -5.06
CA TYR A 28 32.46 19.90 -5.61
C TYR A 28 32.11 18.83 -4.57
N THR A 29 32.98 18.52 -3.61
CA THR A 29 32.65 17.63 -2.49
C THR A 29 31.51 18.20 -1.65
N LEU A 30 31.58 19.48 -1.25
CA LEU A 30 30.51 20.12 -0.48
C LEU A 30 29.18 20.15 -1.24
N LYS A 31 29.19 20.52 -2.54
CA LYS A 31 27.99 20.49 -3.39
C LYS A 31 27.38 19.09 -3.49
N ILE A 32 28.19 18.05 -3.66
CA ILE A 32 27.70 16.67 -3.80
C ILE A 32 27.16 16.13 -2.48
N VAL A 33 27.81 16.40 -1.35
CA VAL A 33 27.30 16.01 -0.03
C VAL A 33 25.96 16.70 0.25
N PHE A 34 25.81 17.98 -0.10
CA PHE A 34 24.55 18.71 0.08
C PHE A 34 23.44 18.18 -0.84
N VAL A 35 23.73 17.99 -2.13
CA VAL A 35 22.73 17.54 -3.12
C VAL A 35 22.30 16.10 -2.87
N PHE A 36 23.25 15.18 -2.68
CA PHE A 36 22.91 13.78 -2.42
C PHE A 36 22.40 13.55 -1.00
N GLY A 37 22.88 14.30 -0.01
CA GLY A 37 22.32 14.29 1.35
C GLY A 37 20.87 14.75 1.37
N PHE A 38 20.55 15.84 0.66
CA PHE A 38 19.18 16.33 0.52
C PHE A 38 18.28 15.36 -0.26
N LEU A 39 18.75 14.82 -1.39
CA LEU A 39 18.01 13.81 -2.16
C LEU A 39 17.78 12.52 -1.37
N PHE A 40 18.76 12.11 -0.56
CA PHE A 40 18.62 10.94 0.30
C PHE A 40 17.57 11.17 1.38
N LEU A 41 17.62 12.31 2.08
CA LEU A 41 16.62 12.70 3.07
C LEU A 41 15.22 12.78 2.46
N LEU A 42 15.08 13.38 1.27
CA LEU A 42 13.82 13.45 0.54
C LEU A 42 13.31 12.04 0.20
N SER A 43 14.18 11.15 -0.25
CA SER A 43 13.82 9.77 -0.59
C SER A 43 13.44 8.93 0.63
N CYS A 44 14.11 9.13 1.77
CA CYS A 44 13.79 8.48 3.05
C CYS A 44 12.47 8.98 3.60
N TRP A 45 12.19 10.29 3.49
CA TRP A 45 10.91 10.88 3.85
C TRP A 45 9.74 10.23 3.10
N PHE A 46 9.94 9.91 1.82
CA PHE A 46 8.93 9.22 1.00
C PHE A 46 8.85 7.69 1.22
N ARG A 47 9.77 7.08 1.99
CA ARG A 47 9.87 5.60 2.12
C ARG A 47 10.20 5.14 3.54
N GLN A 48 9.34 5.49 4.48
CA GLN A 48 9.43 5.11 5.90
C GLN A 48 9.62 3.58 6.14
N THR A 49 8.99 2.72 5.33
CA THR A 49 8.98 1.26 5.57
C THR A 49 10.28 0.56 5.18
N LYS A 50 11.09 1.15 4.29
CA LYS A 50 12.30 0.50 3.77
C LYS A 50 13.42 0.32 4.79
N ILE A 51 13.45 1.16 5.82
CA ILE A 51 14.46 1.08 6.89
C ILE A 51 14.18 -0.13 7.79
N HIS A 52 12.90 -0.39 8.08
CA HIS A 52 12.46 -1.51 8.93
C HIS A 52 12.73 -2.87 8.29
N ASN A 53 12.73 -2.94 6.95
CA ASN A 53 13.03 -4.16 6.21
C ASN A 53 14.48 -4.67 6.42
N ILE A 54 15.40 -3.84 6.91
CA ILE A 54 16.78 -4.27 7.18
C ILE A 54 16.77 -5.17 8.42
N GLY A 55 16.96 -6.48 8.21
CA GLY A 55 16.96 -7.49 9.27
C GLY A 55 15.60 -8.12 9.57
N ALA A 56 14.57 -7.81 8.78
CA ALA A 56 13.25 -8.43 8.91
C ALA A 56 13.14 -9.72 8.09
N THR A 57 12.36 -10.68 8.58
CA THR A 57 12.03 -11.92 7.87
C THR A 57 10.78 -11.73 7.02
N LEU A 58 10.81 -12.21 5.78
CA LEU A 58 9.63 -12.24 4.91
C LEU A 58 8.79 -13.46 5.31
N VAL A 59 7.57 -13.23 5.79
CA VAL A 59 6.65 -14.27 6.24
C VAL A 59 5.84 -14.82 5.06
N GLY A 60 5.30 -13.93 4.23
CA GLY A 60 4.48 -14.33 3.09
C GLY A 60 4.15 -13.17 2.15
N VAL A 61 3.49 -13.52 1.05
CA VAL A 61 3.08 -12.58 0.00
C VAL A 61 1.64 -12.90 -0.39
N ASP A 62 0.78 -11.88 -0.38
CA ASP A 62 -0.61 -12.07 -0.82
C ASP A 62 -0.76 -12.10 -2.35
N LYS A 63 -1.99 -12.36 -2.81
CA LYS A 63 -2.34 -12.40 -4.23
C LYS A 63 -2.16 -11.06 -4.95
N ILE A 64 -2.25 -9.94 -4.23
CA ILE A 64 -2.12 -8.58 -4.76
C ILE A 64 -0.63 -8.22 -4.89
N GLY A 65 0.25 -8.94 -4.18
CA GLY A 65 1.69 -8.76 -4.16
C GLY A 65 2.19 -7.97 -2.95
N ASN A 66 1.35 -7.70 -1.95
CA ASN A 66 1.78 -7.10 -0.70
C ASN A 66 2.63 -8.12 0.07
N LYS A 67 3.72 -7.63 0.67
CA LYS A 67 4.71 -8.45 1.36
C LYS A 67 4.60 -8.23 2.86
N TYR A 68 4.50 -9.31 3.61
CA TYR A 68 4.33 -9.28 5.06
C TYR A 68 5.64 -9.64 5.73
N TYR A 69 6.09 -8.78 6.62
CA TYR A 69 7.37 -8.89 7.31
C TYR A 69 7.17 -9.02 8.80
N GLU A 70 8.04 -9.80 9.44
CA GLU A 70 8.12 -9.92 10.89
C GLU A 70 9.55 -9.72 11.38
N ARG A 71 9.71 -9.14 12.57
CA ARG A 71 10.99 -9.02 13.26
C ARG A 71 10.81 -9.24 14.76
N LEU A 72 11.04 -10.48 15.19
CA LEU A 72 10.98 -10.88 16.59
C LEU A 72 12.28 -10.49 17.32
N GLY A 73 12.16 -9.89 18.51
CA GLY A 73 13.27 -9.69 19.46
C GLY A 73 13.89 -8.28 19.51
N ASP A 74 14.12 -7.65 18.37
CA ASP A 74 14.85 -6.37 18.31
C ASP A 74 13.96 -5.12 18.28
N GLU A 75 12.67 -5.28 17.99
CA GLU A 75 11.75 -4.18 17.73
C GLU A 75 10.71 -4.05 18.86
N GLN A 76 10.22 -2.82 19.07
CA GLN A 76 9.20 -2.54 20.06
C GLN A 76 7.93 -3.38 19.82
N TYR A 77 7.31 -3.87 20.90
CA TYR A 77 6.02 -4.56 20.81
C TYR A 77 4.98 -3.72 20.05
N GLY A 78 4.26 -4.34 19.13
CA GLY A 78 3.35 -3.66 18.20
C GLY A 78 3.96 -3.18 16.88
N ARG A 79 5.30 -3.09 16.77
CA ARG A 79 6.00 -2.71 15.52
C ARG A 79 6.73 -3.86 14.82
N HIS A 80 6.68 -5.06 15.39
CA HIS A 80 7.38 -6.22 14.87
C HIS A 80 6.73 -6.83 13.63
N ARG A 81 5.44 -6.55 13.33
CA ARG A 81 4.77 -6.96 12.10
C ARG A 81 4.39 -5.72 11.27
N TRP A 82 4.68 -5.76 9.97
CA TRP A 82 4.25 -4.72 9.03
C TRP A 82 4.09 -5.28 7.61
N VAL A 83 3.48 -4.46 6.75
CA VAL A 83 3.25 -4.77 5.34
C VAL A 83 3.97 -3.76 4.45
N GLU A 84 4.63 -4.25 3.40
CA GLU A 84 5.06 -3.44 2.25
C GLU A 84 4.05 -3.65 1.12
N TYR A 85 3.25 -2.62 0.85
CA TYR A 85 2.28 -2.65 -0.25
C TYR A 85 2.97 -2.80 -1.61
N ALA A 86 2.33 -3.56 -2.50
CA ALA A 86 2.81 -3.73 -3.87
C ALA A 86 2.78 -2.40 -4.63
N GLN A 87 1.69 -1.64 -4.47
CA GLN A 87 1.49 -0.33 -5.06
C GLN A 87 2.20 0.73 -4.21
N LYS A 88 3.11 1.47 -4.83
CA LYS A 88 4.00 2.41 -4.11
C LYS A 88 3.50 3.85 -4.10
N ASP A 89 2.74 4.23 -5.12
CA ASP A 89 2.36 5.63 -5.33
C ASP A 89 1.01 5.96 -4.66
N ARG A 90 0.08 4.99 -4.64
CA ARG A 90 -1.24 5.11 -4.01
C ARG A 90 -1.54 3.87 -3.17
N TYR A 91 -0.80 3.70 -2.08
CA TYR A 91 -1.10 2.64 -1.13
C TYR A 91 -2.27 3.03 -0.23
N ASN A 92 -3.10 2.06 0.14
CA ASN A 92 -4.23 2.25 1.03
C ASN A 92 -4.26 1.13 2.06
N ALA A 93 -4.55 1.46 3.33
CA ALA A 93 -4.66 0.48 4.41
C ALA A 93 -5.69 -0.63 4.13
N SER A 94 -6.74 -0.31 3.37
CA SER A 94 -7.77 -1.27 2.98
C SER A 94 -7.33 -2.29 1.92
N GLN A 95 -6.11 -2.22 1.37
CA GLN A 95 -5.60 -3.18 0.39
C GLN A 95 -5.21 -4.54 0.99
N VAL A 96 -5.06 -4.60 2.32
CA VAL A 96 -4.76 -5.85 3.03
C VAL A 96 -5.98 -6.77 3.01
N PRO A 97 -5.88 -8.01 2.50
CA PRO A 97 -7.00 -8.95 2.50
C PRO A 97 -7.31 -9.44 3.92
N ALA A 98 -8.55 -9.89 4.13
CA ALA A 98 -9.05 -10.36 5.43
C ALA A 98 -8.16 -11.42 6.11
N GLU A 99 -7.54 -12.29 5.31
CA GLU A 99 -6.67 -13.38 5.76
C GLU A 99 -5.40 -12.83 6.43
N TRP A 100 -4.79 -11.79 5.86
CA TRP A 100 -3.58 -11.17 6.41
C TRP A 100 -3.89 -10.08 7.44
N HIS A 101 -5.10 -9.52 7.42
CA HIS A 101 -5.53 -8.47 8.35
C HIS A 101 -5.48 -8.94 9.82
N GLY A 102 -5.94 -10.17 10.11
CA GLY A 102 -5.90 -10.70 11.48
C GLY A 102 -4.48 -10.82 12.04
N TRP A 103 -3.56 -11.35 11.23
CA TRP A 103 -2.16 -11.54 11.58
C TRP A 103 -1.43 -10.20 11.79
N LEU A 104 -1.66 -9.24 10.88
CA LEU A 104 -1.05 -7.90 10.93
C LEU A 104 -1.48 -7.11 12.18
N HIS A 105 -2.72 -7.29 12.62
CA HIS A 105 -3.29 -6.59 13.78
C HIS A 105 -3.12 -7.34 15.11
N TYR A 106 -2.29 -8.39 15.17
CA TYR A 106 -2.04 -9.18 16.38
C TYR A 106 -3.31 -9.82 16.96
N ILE A 107 -4.32 -10.08 16.12
CA ILE A 107 -5.56 -10.76 16.52
C ILE A 107 -5.33 -12.28 16.56
N THR A 108 -4.50 -12.78 15.65
CA THR A 108 -4.14 -14.19 15.54
C THR A 108 -2.68 -14.34 15.15
N ASP A 109 -2.08 -15.46 15.53
CA ASP A 109 -0.72 -15.84 15.11
C ASP A 109 -0.72 -16.70 13.84
N HIS A 110 -1.88 -17.13 13.37
CA HIS A 110 -2.00 -17.83 12.09
C HIS A 110 -1.65 -16.90 10.94
N THR A 111 -0.78 -17.38 10.05
CA THR A 111 -0.40 -16.62 8.85
C THR A 111 -1.57 -16.54 7.86
N GLY A 112 -1.53 -15.55 6.96
CA GLY A 112 -2.58 -15.41 5.95
C GLY A 112 -2.70 -16.64 5.05
N ASP A 113 -1.58 -17.33 4.77
CA ASP A 113 -1.57 -18.55 3.95
C ASP A 113 -2.29 -19.72 4.62
N GLU A 114 -2.18 -19.85 5.95
CA GLU A 114 -2.95 -20.84 6.72
C GLU A 114 -4.45 -20.52 6.69
N LEU A 115 -4.81 -19.25 6.86
CA LEU A 115 -6.21 -18.81 6.85
C LEU A 115 -6.84 -18.88 5.46
N LEU A 116 -6.03 -18.76 4.40
CA LEU A 116 -6.47 -18.93 3.01
C LEU A 116 -7.06 -20.31 2.78
N LEU A 117 -6.49 -21.35 3.41
CA LEU A 117 -6.97 -22.73 3.31
C LEU A 117 -8.36 -22.91 3.92
N LEU A 118 -8.70 -22.08 4.91
CA LEU A 118 -10.00 -22.09 5.60
C LEU A 118 -11.07 -21.24 4.88
N LYS A 119 -10.70 -20.51 3.82
CA LYS A 119 -11.64 -19.62 3.12
C LYS A 119 -12.81 -20.40 2.51
N PRO A 120 -14.07 -19.99 2.76
CA PRO A 120 -15.23 -20.68 2.22
C PRO A 120 -15.29 -20.56 0.70
N LYS A 121 -15.22 -21.69 -0.01
CA LYS A 121 -15.18 -21.72 -1.48
C LYS A 121 -16.51 -21.34 -2.16
N ARG A 122 -17.65 -21.56 -1.50
CA ARG A 122 -18.99 -21.40 -2.12
C ARG A 122 -19.39 -19.93 -2.30
N TYR A 123 -19.07 -19.08 -1.34
CA TYR A 123 -19.53 -17.68 -1.28
C TYR A 123 -18.39 -16.71 -0.95
N GLY A 124 -17.14 -17.20 -0.88
CA GLY A 124 -15.98 -16.38 -0.58
C GLY A 124 -15.73 -15.40 -1.71
N LEU A 125 -15.98 -14.12 -1.44
CA LEU A 125 -15.66 -13.03 -2.36
C LEU A 125 -14.15 -12.75 -2.34
N GLU A 126 -13.66 -12.24 -3.46
CA GLU A 126 -12.31 -11.70 -3.52
C GLU A 126 -12.22 -10.37 -2.81
N HIS A 127 -11.04 -10.07 -2.28
CA HIS A 127 -10.79 -8.82 -1.59
C HIS A 127 -10.89 -7.65 -2.56
N LYS A 128 -11.57 -6.59 -2.13
CA LYS A 128 -11.65 -5.32 -2.84
C LYS A 128 -11.24 -4.23 -1.88
N GLU A 129 -10.36 -3.36 -2.31
CA GLU A 129 -10.00 -2.17 -1.55
C GLU A 129 -11.19 -1.22 -1.42
N ASN A 130 -11.07 -0.26 -0.50
CA ASN A 130 -12.10 0.74 -0.32
C ASN A 130 -12.00 1.85 -1.39
N PHE A 131 -12.94 1.84 -2.34
CA PHE A 131 -13.07 2.83 -3.42
C PHE A 131 -13.83 4.10 -3.01
N SER A 132 -13.87 4.42 -1.72
CA SER A 132 -14.53 5.64 -1.22
C SER A 132 -13.89 6.87 -1.88
N GLY A 133 -14.69 7.65 -2.63
CA GLY A 133 -14.23 8.86 -3.31
C GLY A 133 -13.70 8.67 -4.73
N GLU A 134 -13.64 7.44 -5.26
CA GLU A 134 -13.19 7.15 -6.65
C GLU A 134 -14.36 7.12 -7.66
N GLY A 135 -15.41 7.92 -7.43
CA GLY A 135 -16.56 8.08 -8.32
C GLY A 135 -17.76 7.18 -7.99
N ASP A 136 -18.95 7.65 -8.36
CA ASP A 136 -20.23 7.05 -7.94
C ASP A 136 -20.43 5.60 -8.46
N ALA A 137 -19.77 5.22 -9.54
CA ALA A 137 -19.86 3.86 -10.10
C ALA A 137 -19.21 2.79 -9.20
N TYR A 138 -18.18 3.15 -8.43
CA TYR A 138 -17.45 2.23 -7.56
C TYR A 138 -17.93 2.27 -6.11
N ILE A 139 -18.53 3.39 -5.71
CA ILE A 139 -19.05 3.60 -4.36
C ILE A 139 -20.35 2.83 -4.18
N TYR A 140 -20.53 2.24 -3.00
CA TYR A 140 -21.79 1.61 -2.65
C TYR A 140 -22.87 2.65 -2.39
N HIS A 141 -23.99 2.54 -3.10
CA HIS A 141 -25.20 3.31 -2.87
C HIS A 141 -26.30 2.43 -2.28
N SER A 142 -27.03 2.96 -1.29
CA SER A 142 -28.19 2.28 -0.73
C SER A 142 -29.29 2.10 -1.78
N LYS A 143 -30.22 1.16 -1.54
CA LYS A 143 -31.29 0.84 -2.52
C LYS A 143 -32.24 2.01 -2.79
N GLY A 144 -32.35 3.00 -1.92
CA GLY A 144 -33.19 4.19 -2.12
C GLY A 144 -32.47 5.40 -2.69
N HIS A 145 -31.14 5.34 -2.83
CA HIS A 145 -30.32 6.46 -3.28
C HIS A 145 -30.57 6.79 -4.75
N ALA A 146 -30.66 8.08 -5.11
CA ALA A 146 -30.97 8.52 -6.48
C ALA A 146 -29.89 8.12 -7.52
N LEU A 147 -28.62 8.02 -7.11
CA LEU A 147 -27.53 7.57 -7.98
C LEU A 147 -27.46 6.04 -8.13
N ASN A 148 -28.27 5.28 -7.37
CA ASN A 148 -28.32 3.84 -7.54
C ASN A 148 -29.13 3.51 -8.81
N PRO A 149 -28.57 2.81 -9.82
CA PRO A 149 -29.28 2.48 -11.05
C PRO A 149 -30.53 1.62 -10.81
N GLY A 150 -30.57 0.87 -9.71
CA GLY A 150 -31.70 0.04 -9.29
C GLY A 150 -32.48 0.67 -8.14
N GLN A 151 -32.79 1.96 -8.22
CA GLN A 151 -33.52 2.66 -7.16
C GLN A 151 -34.83 1.94 -6.83
N ARG A 152 -34.92 1.44 -5.61
CA ARG A 152 -36.03 0.65 -5.10
C ARG A 152 -37.16 1.57 -4.68
N ASP A 153 -38.35 1.26 -5.16
CA ASP A 153 -39.59 1.76 -4.59
C ASP A 153 -39.94 0.98 -3.30
N TRP A 154 -40.32 1.71 -2.26
CA TRP A 154 -40.67 1.18 -0.94
C TRP A 154 -42.19 1.16 -0.71
N THR A 155 -42.99 1.48 -1.73
CA THR A 155 -44.44 1.31 -1.68
C THR A 155 -44.80 -0.11 -1.24
N ARG A 156 -45.67 -0.21 -0.23
CA ARG A 156 -46.15 -1.50 0.30
C ARG A 156 -47.44 -1.97 -0.35
N TYR A 157 -48.05 -1.10 -1.14
CA TYR A 157 -49.30 -1.32 -1.83
C TYR A 157 -49.10 -0.98 -3.30
N GLN A 158 -49.89 -1.60 -4.16
CA GLN A 158 -49.92 -1.26 -5.57
C GLN A 158 -50.95 -0.15 -5.78
N THR A 159 -50.55 0.94 -6.42
CA THR A 159 -51.49 2.00 -6.81
C THR A 159 -52.36 1.50 -7.95
N TRP A 160 -53.65 1.84 -7.91
CA TRP A 160 -54.54 1.58 -9.04
C TRP A 160 -54.10 2.42 -10.25
N GLN A 161 -53.91 1.78 -11.39
CA GLN A 161 -53.51 2.42 -12.65
C GLN A 161 -54.72 2.42 -13.61
N PRO A 162 -55.29 3.58 -13.97
CA PRO A 162 -56.40 3.65 -14.92
C PRO A 162 -56.00 3.14 -16.30
N ALA A 163 -56.92 2.47 -17.00
CA ALA A 163 -56.73 2.17 -18.41
C ALA A 163 -56.70 3.48 -19.23
N LYS A 164 -55.68 3.65 -20.08
CA LYS A 164 -55.68 4.73 -21.08
C LYS A 164 -56.83 4.49 -22.06
N LYS A 165 -57.72 5.47 -22.24
CA LYS A 165 -58.67 5.46 -23.37
C LYS A 165 -57.89 5.80 -24.63
N GLU A 166 -58.14 5.02 -25.68
CA GLU A 166 -57.63 5.22 -27.05
C GLU A 166 -58.21 6.48 -27.69
#